data_AF-A0AAE4CBF5-F1
#
_entry.id   AF-A0AAE4CBF5-F1
#
_cell.length_a   1.000
_cell.length_b   1.000
_cell.length_c   1.000
_cell.angle_alpha   90.00
_cell.angle_beta   90.00
_cell.angle_gamma   90.00
#
_symmetry.space_group_name_H-M   'P 1'
#
loop_
_entity.id
_entity.type
_entity.pdbx_description
1 polymer ?
#
loop_
_entity_poly.entity_id
_entity_poly.type
_entity_poly.pdbx_seq_one_letter_code
_entity_poly.pdbx_strand_id
1 'polypeptide(L)'
;MARNPGGGGTPRGPNDPPDGGDGPTRGGRGGGSRSVDAAQAETHAEAVAGRPGRSGTPAADGGTTPDAGRGTTPDASSGPPWPVADGVRGLPGGVDALLPPHDRHSISGAKSGEIKGDNTVYLRGYEGAGREDVQGIADGRATWDEKTGLYTINGRTYRIEDTGRAFPVEGVGMEKLDRNEYAALQQWVRAEGDLSRAPQLSHAPRFVNNPELVDKAKQIYDGTWKP
;
A
#
# COMPACT_ATOMS: atom_id res chain seq x y z
N MET A 1 -35.43 -47.52 50.48
CA MET A 1 -34.58 -48.67 50.06
C MET A 1 -34.55 -48.63 48.54
N ALA A 2 -33.45 -48.52 47.79
CA ALA A 2 -32.01 -48.52 48.02
C ALA A 2 -31.32 -47.83 46.81
N ARG A 3 -30.17 -47.17 47.05
CA ARG A 3 -28.86 -47.26 46.33
C ARG A 3 -28.85 -47.37 44.80
N ASN A 4 -27.97 -46.77 44.00
CA ASN A 4 -26.80 -45.89 44.10
C ASN A 4 -26.49 -45.43 42.64
N PRO A 5 -25.66 -44.38 42.41
CA PRO A 5 -25.41 -43.76 41.12
C PRO A 5 -24.17 -44.32 40.40
N GLY A 6 -24.09 -44.06 39.10
CA GLY A 6 -22.87 -44.10 38.28
C GLY A 6 -23.05 -43.05 37.18
N GLY A 7 -22.13 -42.13 36.91
CA GLY A 7 -20.68 -42.27 36.93
C GLY A 7 -20.22 -42.39 35.47
N GLY A 8 -20.04 -41.26 34.79
CA GLY A 8 -19.55 -41.18 33.42
C GLY A 8 -18.70 -39.94 33.23
N GLY A 9 -17.40 -40.08 33.49
CA GLY A 9 -16.41 -39.03 33.31
C GLY A 9 -16.06 -38.82 31.84
N THR A 10 -15.82 -37.56 31.48
CA THR A 10 -15.14 -37.19 30.23
C THR A 10 -13.63 -37.16 30.47
N PRO A 11 -12.81 -37.82 29.64
CA PRO A 11 -11.35 -37.73 29.72
C PRO A 11 -10.88 -36.34 29.27
N ARG A 12 -10.13 -35.65 30.14
CA ARG A 12 -9.35 -34.46 29.77
C ARG A 12 -8.09 -34.91 29.05
N GLY A 13 -7.90 -34.41 27.83
CA GLY A 13 -6.72 -34.68 27.01
C GLY A 13 -5.47 -33.97 27.56
N PRO A 14 -4.26 -34.53 27.31
CA PRO A 14 -3.01 -33.95 27.77
C PRO A 14 -2.52 -32.92 26.76
N ASN A 15 -2.87 -31.64 26.94
CA ASN A 15 -2.23 -30.49 26.27
C ASN A 15 -2.63 -29.15 26.91
N ASP A 16 -2.67 -29.08 28.25
CA ASP A 16 -2.73 -27.79 28.95
C ASP A 16 -1.30 -27.24 29.09
N PRO A 17 -0.97 -26.08 28.51
CA PRO A 17 0.29 -25.40 28.77
C PRO A 17 0.32 -24.83 30.20
N PRO A 18 1.48 -24.78 30.86
CA PRO A 18 1.57 -24.24 32.22
C PRO A 18 1.31 -22.74 32.26
N ASP A 19 0.44 -22.39 33.20
CA ASP A 19 0.17 -21.08 33.77
C ASP A 19 1.48 -20.41 34.22
N GLY A 20 1.87 -19.34 33.54
CA GLY A 20 3.08 -18.55 33.79
C GLY A 20 2.72 -17.17 34.31
N GLY A 21 2.34 -17.11 35.59
CA GLY A 21 2.13 -15.88 36.33
C GLY A 21 3.43 -15.17 36.73
N ASP A 22 3.28 -13.86 36.88
CA ASP A 22 4.03 -12.94 37.74
C ASP A 22 5.45 -12.50 37.36
N GLY A 23 5.52 -11.23 36.90
CA GLY A 23 6.71 -10.40 37.03
C GLY A 23 7.01 -10.03 38.49
N PRO A 24 8.20 -9.44 38.74
CA PRO A 24 8.14 -7.99 38.97
C PRO A 24 9.29 -7.20 38.31
N THR A 25 8.95 -5.94 38.06
CA THR A 25 9.80 -4.80 37.73
C THR A 25 10.79 -4.45 38.85
N ARG A 26 12.09 -4.27 38.54
CA ARG A 26 12.93 -3.18 39.08
C ARG A 26 14.37 -3.19 38.53
N GLY A 27 14.83 -2.00 38.15
CA GLY A 27 16.15 -1.49 38.55
C GLY A 27 17.28 -1.61 37.53
N GLY A 28 17.58 -0.52 36.84
CA GLY A 28 18.79 -0.40 36.02
C GLY A 28 19.09 1.04 35.63
N ARG A 29 19.35 1.90 36.62
CA ARG A 29 19.97 3.23 36.42
C ARG A 29 21.47 3.05 36.20
N GLY A 30 21.99 3.58 35.11
CA GLY A 30 23.39 3.92 34.87
C GLY A 30 23.44 4.69 33.53
N GLY A 31 23.94 5.91 33.40
CA GLY A 31 24.85 6.67 34.25
C GLY A 31 26.18 6.85 33.53
N GLY A 32 26.34 8.00 32.83
CA GLY A 32 27.62 8.50 32.29
C GLY A 32 28.01 7.92 30.92
N SER A 33 28.66 8.63 30.01
CA SER A 33 29.23 9.97 30.03
C SER A 33 29.43 10.47 28.60
N ARG A 34 29.29 11.78 28.46
CA ARG A 34 29.78 12.72 27.44
C ARG A 34 30.86 12.19 26.48
N SER A 35 30.70 12.50 25.19
CA SER A 35 31.79 13.07 24.41
C SER A 35 31.19 14.09 23.43
N VAL A 36 31.60 15.33 23.65
CA VAL A 36 31.47 16.48 22.78
C VAL A 36 32.45 16.29 21.63
N ASP A 37 32.03 16.59 20.41
CA ASP A 37 32.90 17.30 19.47
C ASP A 37 32.06 18.03 18.44
N ALA A 38 32.49 19.27 18.21
CA ALA A 38 31.81 20.31 17.48
C ALA A 38 32.55 20.62 16.17
N ALA A 39 31.81 20.90 15.11
CA ALA A 39 32.19 21.77 14.00
C ALA A 39 30.88 22.13 13.26
N GLN A 40 30.28 23.29 13.51
CA GLN A 40 30.46 24.55 12.74
C GLN A 40 30.44 24.33 11.22
N ALA A 41 29.31 24.67 10.58
CA ALA A 41 29.10 25.91 9.81
C ALA A 41 29.83 25.84 8.45
N GLU A 42 29.15 25.95 7.31
CA GLU A 42 28.91 27.26 6.70
C GLU A 42 27.64 27.32 5.84
N THR A 43 26.97 28.45 5.98
CA THR A 43 25.86 28.98 5.19
C THR A 43 26.38 29.69 3.95
N HIS A 44 25.80 29.44 2.78
CA HIS A 44 25.81 30.41 1.67
C HIS A 44 24.39 30.55 1.12
N ALA A 45 23.76 31.67 1.51
CA ALA A 45 22.62 32.25 0.84
C ALA A 45 23.16 33.25 -0.19
N GLU A 46 22.73 33.14 -1.44
CA GLU A 46 22.69 34.28 -2.35
C GLU A 46 21.27 34.44 -2.88
N ALA A 47 20.75 35.65 -2.67
CA ALA A 47 19.54 36.17 -3.25
C ALA A 47 19.94 37.30 -4.21
N VAL A 48 19.30 37.40 -5.38
CA VAL A 48 19.12 38.63 -6.17
C VAL A 48 18.09 38.27 -7.28
N ALA A 49 16.83 38.66 -7.12
CA ALA A 49 16.20 39.90 -7.58
C ALA A 49 15.78 39.88 -9.06
N GLY A 50 14.47 39.99 -9.31
CA GLY A 50 13.90 40.11 -10.66
C GLY A 50 12.36 40.09 -10.71
N ARG A 51 11.71 41.16 -10.25
CA ARG A 51 10.37 41.60 -10.68
C ARG A 51 10.58 42.84 -11.57
N PRO A 52 9.74 43.17 -12.58
CA PRO A 52 8.28 43.27 -12.42
C PRO A 52 7.40 42.94 -13.65
N GLY A 53 6.11 42.69 -13.35
CA GLY A 53 4.97 43.28 -14.07
C GLY A 53 4.45 42.60 -15.35
N ARG A 54 3.20 42.12 -15.31
CA ARG A 54 2.18 42.57 -16.27
C ARG A 54 0.76 42.26 -15.81
N SER A 55 0.01 43.33 -15.59
CA SER A 55 -1.44 43.41 -15.50
C SER A 55 -2.10 43.00 -16.82
N GLY A 56 -3.27 42.37 -16.76
CA GLY A 56 -4.08 42.12 -17.95
C GLY A 56 -5.28 41.21 -17.69
N THR A 57 -6.29 41.74 -17.00
CA THR A 57 -7.67 41.25 -17.08
C THR A 57 -8.29 41.76 -18.38
N PRO A 58 -9.04 40.94 -19.11
CA PRO A 58 -10.26 41.43 -19.73
C PRO A 58 -11.48 40.59 -19.34
N ALA A 59 -12.52 41.32 -18.94
CA ALA A 59 -13.89 40.85 -18.90
C ALA A 59 -14.48 40.83 -20.32
N ALA A 60 -15.27 39.80 -20.61
CA ALA A 60 -16.33 39.74 -21.63
C ALA A 60 -17.29 38.66 -21.11
N ASP A 61 -18.44 38.98 -20.50
CA ASP A 61 -19.69 39.52 -21.06
C ASP A 61 -20.41 38.58 -22.05
N GLY A 62 -21.64 38.21 -21.69
CA GLY A 62 -22.75 37.86 -22.59
C GLY A 62 -22.77 36.47 -23.23
N GLY A 63 -23.63 35.57 -22.73
CA GLY A 63 -23.98 34.34 -23.44
C GLY A 63 -25.00 33.42 -22.75
N THR A 64 -26.17 33.94 -22.37
CA THR A 64 -27.32 33.12 -21.98
C THR A 64 -27.98 32.53 -23.23
N THR A 65 -27.90 31.21 -23.40
CA THR A 65 -28.86 30.43 -24.20
C THR A 65 -29.44 29.32 -23.32
N PRO A 66 -30.76 29.21 -23.18
CA PRO A 66 -31.39 28.04 -22.58
C PRO A 66 -31.51 26.98 -23.67
N ASP A 67 -30.57 26.03 -23.72
CA ASP A 67 -30.73 24.83 -24.54
C ASP A 67 -31.20 23.67 -23.66
N ALA A 68 -32.38 23.18 -24.00
CA ALA A 68 -33.09 22.13 -23.32
C ALA A 68 -32.51 20.76 -23.71
N GLY A 69 -32.31 19.89 -22.72
CA GLY A 69 -32.21 18.45 -22.94
C GLY A 69 -30.83 17.95 -23.38
N ARG A 70 -29.87 17.94 -22.46
CA ARG A 70 -28.70 17.06 -22.58
C ARG A 70 -28.52 16.36 -21.24
N GLY A 71 -28.73 15.04 -21.22
CA GLY A 71 -28.41 14.21 -20.08
C GLY A 71 -26.97 14.47 -19.69
N THR A 72 -26.78 15.03 -18.49
CA THR A 72 -25.48 15.22 -17.86
C THR A 72 -24.90 13.83 -17.67
N THR A 73 -24.08 13.39 -18.63
CA THR A 73 -23.07 12.38 -18.33
C THR A 73 -22.26 12.97 -17.18
N PRO A 74 -22.11 12.27 -16.05
CA PRO A 74 -21.32 12.78 -14.94
C PRO A 74 -19.95 13.10 -15.50
N ASP A 75 -19.58 14.38 -15.41
CA ASP A 75 -18.26 14.87 -15.73
C ASP A 75 -17.28 13.99 -14.96
N ALA A 76 -16.53 13.15 -15.67
CA ALA A 76 -15.66 12.16 -15.06
C ALA A 76 -14.61 12.94 -14.26
N SER A 77 -14.85 13.04 -12.94
CA SER A 77 -14.00 13.73 -11.99
C SER A 77 -12.55 13.42 -12.33
N SER A 78 -11.76 14.46 -12.59
CA SER A 78 -10.37 14.36 -13.05
C SER A 78 -9.41 13.74 -12.03
N GLY A 79 -9.93 13.14 -10.96
CA GLY A 79 -9.17 12.43 -9.95
C GLY A 79 -10.06 11.62 -8.99
N PRO A 80 -9.44 10.73 -8.20
CA PRO A 80 -10.13 9.91 -7.23
C PRO A 80 -10.70 10.73 -6.06
N PRO A 81 -11.78 10.26 -5.41
CA PRO A 81 -12.51 9.03 -5.74
C PRO A 81 -13.28 9.18 -7.07
N TRP A 82 -13.26 8.11 -7.90
CA TRP A 82 -13.93 8.12 -9.21
C TRP A 82 -15.37 7.65 -9.06
N PRO A 83 -16.37 8.46 -9.45
CA PRO A 83 -17.76 8.03 -9.45
C PRO A 83 -17.94 6.76 -10.28
N VAL A 84 -18.70 5.80 -9.75
CA VAL A 84 -19.00 4.56 -10.44
C VAL A 84 -20.13 4.81 -11.45
N ALA A 85 -19.94 4.38 -12.69
CA ALA A 85 -20.96 4.40 -13.72
C ALA A 85 -22.12 3.43 -13.40
N ASP A 86 -23.31 3.76 -13.89
CA ASP A 86 -24.46 2.86 -13.76
C ASP A 86 -24.17 1.47 -14.37
N GLY A 87 -24.52 0.41 -13.64
CA GLY A 87 -24.42 -0.95 -14.14
C GLY A 87 -23.06 -1.66 -13.92
N VAL A 88 -22.09 -1.02 -13.24
CA VAL A 88 -20.90 -1.74 -12.75
C VAL A 88 -21.35 -2.82 -11.77
N ARG A 89 -21.03 -4.08 -12.10
CA ARG A 89 -21.44 -5.27 -11.34
C ARG A 89 -20.41 -5.64 -10.30
N GLY A 90 -20.84 -6.28 -9.21
CA GLY A 90 -19.93 -6.89 -8.24
C GLY A 90 -19.33 -5.93 -7.23
N LEU A 91 -19.88 -4.71 -7.14
CA LEU A 91 -19.46 -3.74 -6.12
C LEU A 91 -20.02 -4.13 -4.75
N PRO A 92 -19.25 -3.91 -3.67
CA PRO A 92 -19.79 -3.98 -2.33
C PRO A 92 -20.95 -3.00 -2.15
N GLY A 93 -21.92 -3.38 -1.30
CA GLY A 93 -23.09 -2.54 -1.05
C GLY A 93 -22.70 -1.17 -0.49
N GLY A 94 -23.24 -0.10 -1.08
CA GLY A 94 -22.99 1.27 -0.63
C GLY A 94 -21.75 1.93 -1.23
N VAL A 95 -21.03 1.26 -2.14
CA VAL A 95 -19.91 1.87 -2.88
C VAL A 95 -20.45 2.57 -4.13
N ASP A 96 -20.39 3.90 -4.14
CA ASP A 96 -20.75 4.77 -5.27
C ASP A 96 -19.54 5.43 -5.95
N ALA A 97 -18.36 5.34 -5.34
CA ALA A 97 -17.11 5.83 -5.89
C ALA A 97 -15.91 4.92 -5.54
N LEU A 98 -14.95 4.80 -6.45
CA LEU A 98 -13.76 3.98 -6.27
C LEU A 98 -12.53 4.78 -5.87
N LEU A 99 -11.74 4.21 -4.96
CA LEU A 99 -10.46 4.75 -4.51
C LEU A 99 -9.30 3.95 -5.13
N PRO A 100 -8.17 4.62 -5.42
CA PRO A 100 -7.00 3.95 -5.96
C PRO A 100 -6.43 2.96 -4.93
N PRO A 101 -5.56 2.04 -5.38
CA PRO A 101 -4.77 1.22 -4.48
C PRO A 101 -4.01 2.05 -3.45
N HIS A 102 -3.81 1.48 -2.27
CA HIS A 102 -2.97 2.10 -1.25
C HIS A 102 -1.53 2.27 -1.78
N ASP A 103 -0.87 3.38 -1.47
CA ASP A 103 0.46 3.71 -2.01
C ASP A 103 1.53 2.64 -1.76
N ARG A 104 1.35 1.83 -0.71
CA ARG A 104 2.18 0.67 -0.35
C ARG A 104 2.35 -0.36 -1.50
N HIS A 105 1.45 -0.34 -2.48
CA HIS A 105 1.51 -1.19 -3.65
C HIS A 105 2.45 -0.62 -4.74
N SER A 106 3.02 0.58 -4.57
CA SER A 106 4.11 1.11 -5.42
C SER A 106 5.48 0.86 -4.82
N ILE A 107 6.54 0.89 -5.64
CA ILE A 107 7.92 0.77 -5.14
C ILE A 107 8.25 1.96 -4.24
N SER A 108 7.87 3.18 -4.63
CA SER A 108 8.06 4.36 -3.78
C SER A 108 7.32 4.26 -2.44
N GLY A 109 6.08 3.78 -2.44
CA GLY A 109 5.26 3.70 -1.23
C GLY A 109 5.66 2.56 -0.29
N ALA A 110 6.45 1.59 -0.76
CA ALA A 110 7.02 0.56 0.11
C ALA A 110 7.92 1.12 1.22
N LYS A 111 8.47 2.34 1.05
CA LYS A 111 9.29 3.04 2.07
C LYS A 111 8.60 3.09 3.44
N SER A 112 7.30 3.39 3.46
CA SER A 112 6.46 3.53 4.66
C SER A 112 5.32 2.52 4.72
N GLY A 113 5.23 1.62 3.73
CA GLY A 113 4.20 0.60 3.65
C GLY A 113 4.22 -0.35 4.86
N GLU A 114 3.04 -0.68 5.34
CA GLU A 114 2.87 -1.74 6.33
C GLU A 114 3.23 -3.09 5.70
N ILE A 115 4.04 -3.88 6.41
CA ILE A 115 4.44 -5.22 5.96
C ILE A 115 3.34 -6.23 6.30
N LYS A 116 2.52 -6.60 5.31
CA LYS A 116 1.49 -7.64 5.46
C LYS A 116 1.97 -9.02 5.00
N GLY A 117 1.15 -10.06 5.22
CA GLY A 117 1.45 -11.43 4.79
C GLY A 117 1.57 -11.56 3.27
N ASP A 118 0.71 -10.85 2.53
CA ASP A 118 0.68 -10.79 1.08
C ASP A 118 0.60 -9.33 0.63
N ASN A 119 1.59 -8.86 -0.13
CA ASN A 119 1.61 -7.53 -0.71
C ASN A 119 1.86 -7.62 -2.20
N THR A 120 0.92 -7.14 -3.03
CA THR A 120 1.15 -7.02 -4.47
C THR A 120 1.78 -5.66 -4.77
N VAL A 121 2.88 -5.61 -5.51
CA VAL A 121 3.59 -4.37 -5.86
C VAL A 121 3.61 -4.17 -7.37
N TYR A 122 3.31 -2.95 -7.83
CA TYR A 122 3.53 -2.52 -9.21
C TYR A 122 5.03 -2.39 -9.46
N LEU A 123 5.51 -3.11 -10.46
CA LEU A 123 6.89 -3.05 -10.91
C LEU A 123 7.19 -1.69 -11.56
N ARG A 124 8.48 -1.37 -11.71
CA ARG A 124 8.94 -0.15 -12.38
C ARG A 124 8.29 -0.03 -13.78
N GLY A 125 7.82 1.16 -14.10
CA GLY A 125 7.07 1.43 -15.33
C GLY A 125 5.56 1.17 -15.25
N TYR A 126 5.07 0.51 -14.20
CA TYR A 126 3.64 0.21 -14.00
C TYR A 126 3.01 0.91 -12.78
N GLU A 127 3.75 1.76 -12.06
CA GLU A 127 3.28 2.42 -10.82
C GLU A 127 2.02 3.29 -11.03
N GLY A 128 1.80 3.82 -12.25
CA GLY A 128 0.59 4.56 -12.62
C GLY A 128 -0.60 3.68 -13.01
N ALA A 129 -0.38 2.42 -13.39
CA ALA A 129 -1.39 1.54 -13.98
C ALA A 129 -2.58 1.32 -13.06
N GLY A 130 -2.34 1.23 -11.74
CA GLY A 130 -3.41 1.05 -10.76
C GLY A 130 -4.45 2.17 -10.75
N ARG A 131 -4.05 3.42 -11.06
CA ARG A 131 -5.01 4.54 -11.11
C ARG A 131 -5.86 4.47 -12.37
N GLU A 132 -5.22 4.24 -13.51
CA GLU A 132 -5.88 4.14 -14.81
C GLU A 132 -6.87 2.98 -14.87
N ASP A 133 -6.47 1.84 -14.30
CA ASP A 133 -7.31 0.65 -14.22
C ASP A 133 -8.52 0.86 -13.32
N VAL A 134 -8.35 1.48 -12.13
CA VAL A 134 -9.47 1.71 -11.21
C VAL A 134 -10.46 2.71 -11.78
N GLN A 135 -9.98 3.75 -12.47
CA GLN A 135 -10.84 4.61 -13.25
C GLN A 135 -11.61 3.79 -14.31
N GLY A 136 -10.93 2.89 -15.02
CA GLY A 136 -11.60 2.00 -15.98
C GLY A 136 -12.60 1.03 -15.37
N ILE A 137 -12.37 0.55 -14.14
CA ILE A 137 -13.37 -0.22 -13.39
C ILE A 137 -14.58 0.66 -13.08
N ALA A 138 -14.37 1.89 -12.61
CA ALA A 138 -15.43 2.85 -12.32
C ALA A 138 -16.25 3.19 -13.57
N ASP A 139 -15.60 3.30 -14.74
CA ASP A 139 -16.23 3.52 -16.04
C ASP A 139 -16.97 2.28 -16.59
N GLY A 140 -16.93 1.14 -15.90
CA GLY A 140 -17.53 -0.12 -16.35
C GLY A 140 -16.80 -0.81 -17.50
N ARG A 141 -15.51 -0.50 -17.72
CA ARG A 141 -14.67 -1.11 -18.77
C ARG A 141 -14.02 -2.43 -18.35
N ALA A 142 -14.08 -2.78 -17.06
CA ALA A 142 -13.50 -4.01 -16.53
C ALA A 142 -14.46 -5.20 -16.65
N THR A 143 -13.90 -6.40 -16.80
CA THR A 143 -14.67 -7.65 -16.76
C THR A 143 -14.80 -8.10 -15.31
N TRP A 144 -16.04 -8.28 -14.85
CA TRP A 144 -16.34 -8.87 -13.54
C TRP A 144 -16.42 -10.40 -13.62
N ASP A 145 -15.72 -11.09 -12.72
CA ASP A 145 -15.85 -12.54 -12.53
C ASP A 145 -16.65 -12.83 -11.25
N GLU A 146 -17.88 -13.32 -11.42
CA GLU A 146 -18.80 -13.68 -10.34
C GLU A 146 -18.28 -14.81 -9.44
N LYS A 147 -17.39 -15.67 -9.93
CA LYS A 147 -16.87 -16.81 -9.15
C LYS A 147 -15.79 -16.40 -8.18
N THR A 148 -14.89 -15.52 -8.63
CA THR A 148 -13.72 -15.11 -7.85
C THR A 148 -13.94 -13.79 -7.12
N GLY A 149 -14.94 -13.02 -7.54
CA GLY A 149 -15.20 -11.69 -7.01
C GLY A 149 -14.14 -10.67 -7.42
N LEU A 150 -13.54 -10.85 -8.61
CA LEU A 150 -12.45 -10.02 -9.10
C LEU A 150 -12.82 -9.28 -10.39
N TYR A 151 -12.30 -8.07 -10.53
CA TYR A 151 -12.32 -7.32 -11.77
C TYR A 151 -11.04 -7.57 -12.54
N THR A 152 -11.16 -7.81 -13.84
CA THR A 152 -10.03 -7.91 -14.77
C THR A 152 -10.05 -6.75 -15.75
N ILE A 153 -8.95 -6.01 -15.85
CA ILE A 153 -8.77 -4.92 -16.82
C ILE A 153 -7.30 -4.85 -17.21
N ASN A 154 -7.01 -4.64 -18.51
CA ASN A 154 -5.64 -4.49 -19.02
C ASN A 154 -4.65 -5.61 -18.61
N GLY A 155 -5.13 -6.84 -18.43
CA GLY A 155 -4.32 -7.99 -17.99
C GLY A 155 -3.96 -7.99 -16.50
N ARG A 156 -4.66 -7.21 -15.67
CA ARG A 156 -4.51 -7.12 -14.22
C ARG A 156 -5.83 -7.37 -13.51
N THR A 157 -5.75 -7.96 -12.32
CA THR A 157 -6.91 -8.30 -11.50
C THR A 157 -6.94 -7.53 -10.18
N TYR A 158 -8.15 -7.16 -9.78
CA TYR A 158 -8.41 -6.30 -8.64
C TYR A 158 -9.58 -6.82 -7.83
N ARG A 159 -9.48 -6.68 -6.51
CA ARG A 159 -10.62 -6.76 -5.59
C ARG A 159 -11.02 -5.35 -5.19
N ILE A 160 -12.32 -5.09 -5.06
CA ILE A 160 -12.81 -3.85 -4.45
C ILE A 160 -13.20 -4.15 -3.01
N GLU A 161 -12.58 -3.44 -2.06
CA GLU A 161 -12.90 -3.52 -0.64
C GLU A 161 -14.21 -2.76 -0.34
N ASP A 162 -14.84 -3.05 0.81
CA ASP A 162 -16.11 -2.43 1.23
C ASP A 162 -16.07 -0.89 1.30
N THR A 163 -14.87 -0.30 1.36
CA THR A 163 -14.65 1.15 1.35
C THR A 163 -14.58 1.76 -0.05
N GLY A 164 -14.75 0.96 -1.11
CA GLY A 164 -14.53 1.34 -2.50
C GLY A 164 -13.05 1.34 -2.92
N ARG A 165 -12.12 0.98 -2.03
CA ARG A 165 -10.70 0.90 -2.36
C ARG A 165 -10.37 -0.33 -3.19
N ALA A 166 -9.67 -0.11 -4.30
CA ALA A 166 -9.12 -1.21 -5.07
C ALA A 166 -7.89 -1.82 -4.39
N PHE A 167 -7.86 -3.15 -4.35
CA PHE A 167 -6.74 -3.94 -3.90
C PHE A 167 -6.19 -4.72 -5.12
N PRO A 168 -4.95 -4.46 -5.56
CA PRO A 168 -4.35 -5.20 -6.66
C PRO A 168 -4.06 -6.63 -6.22
N VAL A 169 -4.47 -7.60 -7.04
CA VAL A 169 -4.30 -9.02 -6.73
C VAL A 169 -3.11 -9.57 -7.52
N GLU A 170 -3.17 -9.56 -8.84
CA GLU A 170 -2.12 -10.07 -9.72
C GLU A 170 -2.24 -9.52 -11.15
N GLY A 171 -1.23 -9.76 -11.99
CA GLY A 171 -1.27 -9.52 -13.42
C GLY A 171 -0.08 -8.75 -13.98
N VAL A 172 -0.22 -8.25 -15.21
CA VAL A 172 0.89 -7.65 -15.96
C VAL A 172 1.48 -6.45 -15.20
N GLY A 173 2.79 -6.53 -14.93
CA GLY A 173 3.53 -5.47 -14.24
C GLY A 173 3.31 -5.44 -12.72
N MET A 174 2.78 -6.51 -12.14
CA MET A 174 2.64 -6.70 -10.69
C MET A 174 3.44 -7.91 -10.23
N GLU A 175 3.95 -7.85 -9.00
CA GLU A 175 4.58 -8.97 -8.33
C GLU A 175 3.96 -9.15 -6.95
N LYS A 176 3.61 -10.39 -6.60
CA LYS A 176 3.15 -10.73 -5.26
C LYS A 176 4.37 -11.00 -4.37
N LEU A 177 4.45 -10.27 -3.27
CA LEU A 177 5.53 -10.36 -2.29
C LEU A 177 5.01 -10.85 -0.96
N ASP A 178 5.70 -11.83 -0.39
CA ASP A 178 5.47 -12.24 0.99
C ASP A 178 5.98 -11.19 2.00
N ARG A 179 5.78 -11.47 3.29
CA ARG A 179 6.22 -10.59 4.38
C ARG A 179 7.72 -10.27 4.34
N ASN A 180 8.58 -11.23 4.04
CA ASN A 180 10.03 -11.07 4.06
C ASN A 180 10.54 -10.41 2.77
N GLU A 181 10.00 -10.79 1.62
CA GLU A 181 10.29 -10.14 0.33
C GLU A 181 9.93 -8.65 0.37
N TYR A 182 8.74 -8.32 0.87
CA TYR A 182 8.32 -6.93 1.02
C TYR A 182 9.17 -6.18 2.06
N ALA A 183 9.57 -6.85 3.15
CA ALA A 183 10.49 -6.25 4.13
C ALA A 183 11.87 -5.95 3.52
N ALA A 184 12.40 -6.83 2.67
CA ALA A 184 13.65 -6.61 1.95
C ALA A 184 13.52 -5.43 0.99
N LEU A 185 12.43 -5.37 0.20
CA LEU A 185 12.15 -4.25 -0.70
C LEU A 185 12.08 -2.93 0.06
N GLN A 186 11.40 -2.92 1.21
CA GLN A 186 11.32 -1.74 2.06
C GLN A 186 12.70 -1.25 2.52
N GLN A 187 13.65 -2.14 2.84
CA GLN A 187 15.01 -1.73 3.19
C GLN A 187 15.73 -1.09 2.00
N TRP A 188 15.66 -1.71 0.81
CA TRP A 188 16.26 -1.15 -0.41
C TRP A 188 15.71 0.24 -0.75
N VAL A 189 14.39 0.42 -0.65
CA VAL A 189 13.74 1.71 -0.91
C VAL A 189 14.13 2.76 0.12
N ARG A 190 14.20 2.40 1.42
CA ARG A 190 14.64 3.33 2.48
C ARG A 190 16.10 3.75 2.34
N ALA A 191 16.92 2.83 1.88
CA ALA A 191 18.34 3.02 1.66
C ALA A 191 18.67 3.63 0.29
N GLU A 192 17.65 3.88 -0.54
CA GLU A 192 17.81 4.48 -1.87
C GLU A 192 18.78 3.66 -2.76
N GLY A 193 18.70 2.33 -2.65
CA GLY A 193 19.54 1.41 -3.42
C GLY A 193 20.95 1.20 -2.87
N ASP A 194 21.32 1.85 -1.75
CA ASP A 194 22.64 1.72 -1.14
C ASP A 194 22.65 0.67 -0.02
N LEU A 195 23.30 -0.47 -0.27
CA LEU A 195 23.39 -1.56 0.72
C LEU A 195 24.02 -1.11 2.04
N SER A 196 24.97 -0.16 2.02
CA SER A 196 25.63 0.34 3.24
C SER A 196 24.65 1.08 4.17
N ARG A 197 23.57 1.63 3.61
CA ARG A 197 22.47 2.27 4.34
C ARG A 197 21.37 1.29 4.76
N ALA A 198 21.50 0.01 4.40
CA ALA A 198 20.58 -1.07 4.75
C ALA A 198 21.30 -2.25 5.47
N PRO A 199 22.01 -2.02 6.59
CA PRO A 199 22.77 -3.07 7.27
C PRO A 199 21.92 -4.27 7.70
N GLN A 200 20.61 -4.08 7.88
CA GLN A 200 19.68 -5.15 8.20
C GLN A 200 19.69 -6.26 7.14
N LEU A 201 19.85 -5.93 5.85
CA LEU A 201 19.90 -6.92 4.77
C LEU A 201 21.07 -7.90 4.89
N SER A 202 22.16 -7.48 5.56
CA SER A 202 23.37 -8.30 5.74
C SER A 202 23.50 -8.96 7.11
N HIS A 203 22.69 -8.59 8.09
CA HIS A 203 22.82 -9.07 9.48
C HIS A 203 21.55 -9.69 10.06
N ALA A 204 20.36 -9.33 9.59
CA ALA A 204 19.14 -9.89 10.13
C ALA A 204 19.00 -11.36 9.71
N PRO A 205 18.75 -12.31 10.63
CA PRO A 205 18.68 -13.73 10.30
C PRO A 205 17.68 -14.05 9.18
N ARG A 206 16.58 -13.29 9.07
CA ARG A 206 15.57 -13.45 8.02
C ARG A 206 16.11 -13.21 6.60
N PHE A 207 17.16 -12.40 6.45
CA PHE A 207 17.78 -12.08 5.16
C PHE A 207 19.08 -12.87 4.96
N VAL A 208 19.87 -13.06 6.03
CA VAL A 208 21.08 -13.88 5.99
C VAL A 208 20.78 -15.34 5.62
N ASN A 209 19.69 -15.89 6.14
CA ASN A 209 19.28 -17.27 5.84
C ASN A 209 18.51 -17.39 4.52
N ASN A 210 18.13 -16.28 3.89
CA ASN A 210 17.32 -16.23 2.67
C ASN A 210 17.83 -15.11 1.73
N PRO A 211 19.07 -15.22 1.21
CA PRO A 211 19.70 -14.18 0.38
C PRO A 211 18.94 -13.92 -0.92
N GLU A 212 18.25 -14.93 -1.46
CA GLU A 212 17.43 -14.81 -2.67
C GLU A 212 16.30 -13.77 -2.54
N LEU A 213 15.78 -13.55 -1.33
CA LEU A 213 14.76 -12.53 -1.08
C LEU A 213 15.35 -11.11 -1.23
N VAL A 214 16.61 -10.95 -0.82
CA VAL A 214 17.35 -9.68 -0.94
C VAL A 214 17.64 -9.39 -2.40
N ASP A 215 18.07 -10.40 -3.15
CA ASP A 215 18.36 -10.30 -4.58
C ASP A 215 17.09 -10.00 -5.40
N LYS A 216 15.98 -10.70 -5.12
CA LYS A 216 14.69 -10.43 -5.76
C LYS A 216 14.23 -9.00 -5.47
N ALA A 217 14.26 -8.59 -4.20
CA ALA A 217 13.88 -7.23 -3.82
C ALA A 217 14.75 -6.16 -4.49
N LYS A 218 16.06 -6.42 -4.64
CA LYS A 218 16.97 -5.54 -5.37
C LYS A 218 16.58 -5.42 -6.85
N GLN A 219 16.32 -6.55 -7.51
CA GLN A 219 15.90 -6.57 -8.91
C GLN A 219 14.58 -5.82 -9.13
N ILE A 220 13.63 -5.94 -8.19
CA ILE A 220 12.37 -5.19 -8.24
C ILE A 220 12.63 -3.69 -8.09
N TYR A 221 13.46 -3.30 -7.13
CA TYR A 221 13.82 -1.89 -6.90
C TYR A 221 14.49 -1.25 -8.13
N ASP A 222 15.46 -1.97 -8.71
CA ASP A 222 16.23 -1.56 -9.90
C ASP A 222 15.40 -1.64 -11.19
N GLY A 223 14.22 -2.29 -11.16
CA GLY A 223 13.36 -2.49 -12.33
C GLY A 223 13.87 -3.55 -13.31
N THR A 224 14.78 -4.42 -12.87
CA THR A 224 15.31 -5.52 -13.69
C THR A 224 14.56 -6.84 -13.47
N TRP A 225 13.70 -6.92 -12.45
CA TRP A 225 12.86 -8.09 -12.19
C TRP A 225 11.87 -8.32 -13.34
N LYS A 226 11.77 -9.58 -13.77
CA LYS A 226 10.80 -10.05 -14.74
C LYS A 226 10.10 -11.28 -14.15
N PRO A 227 8.78 -11.21 -13.90
CA PRO A 227 7.99 -12.35 -13.45
C PRO A 227 7.88 -13.44 -14.52
#